data_AF-A0A176S5J2-F1
#
_entry.id   AF-A0A176S5J2-F1
#
_cell.length_a   1.000
_cell.length_b   1.000
_cell.length_c   1.000
_cell.angle_alpha   90.00
_cell.angle_beta   90.00
_cell.angle_gamma   90.00
#
_symmetry.space_group_name_H-M   'P 1'
#
loop_
_entity.id
_entity.type
_entity.pdbx_description
1 polymer ?
#
loop_
_entity_poly.entity_id
_entity_poly.type
_entity_poly.pdbx_seq_one_letter_code
_entity_poly.pdbx_strand_id
1 'polypeptide(L)' 'MTEQVILCVDDEEMVLNSLEMQLKEQFGDKYIYELAENAEDALEIIEELDEEGTEVLIIVSDWLMPGIKGDEFL' A
#
# COMPACT_ATOMS: atom_id res chain seq x y z
N MET A 1 -7.90 17.64 7.94
CA MET A 1 -6.49 17.27 7.75
C MET A 1 -6.49 16.33 6.57
N THR A 2 -5.60 16.50 5.60
CA THR A 2 -5.50 15.52 4.51
C THR A 2 -4.94 14.24 5.11
N GLU A 3 -5.69 13.16 5.05
CA GLU A 3 -5.19 11.86 5.46
C GLU A 3 -4.13 11.42 4.44
N GLN A 4 -3.02 10.89 4.94
CA GLN A 4 -1.88 10.48 4.13
C GLN A 4 -1.68 8.99 4.29
N VAL A 5 -1.60 8.27 3.17
CA VAL A 5 -1.55 6.81 3.13
C VAL A 5 -0.16 6.32 2.72
N ILE A 6 0.29 5.26 3.37
CA ILE A 6 1.37 4.39 2.90
C ILE A 6 0.74 3.08 2.43
N LEU A 7 0.88 2.77 1.15
CA LEU A 7 0.36 1.55 0.54
C LEU A 7 1.49 0.53 0.39
N CYS A 8 1.30 -0.68 0.92
CA CYS A 8 2.21 -1.80 0.71
C CYS A 8 1.55 -2.85 -0.20
N VAL A 9 2.28 -3.32 -1.21
CA VAL A 9 1.79 -4.27 -2.22
C VAL A 9 2.75 -5.45 -2.35
N ASP A 10 2.31 -6.65 -1.98
CA ASP A 10 3.14 -7.86 -1.97
C ASP A 10 2.22 -9.09 -1.94
N ASP A 11 2.51 -10.15 -2.72
CA ASP A 11 1.67 -11.35 -2.76
C ASP A 11 1.83 -12.26 -1.53
N GLU A 12 2.75 -11.94 -0.62
CA GLU A 12 2.94 -12.63 0.65
C GLU A 12 2.35 -11.84 1.84
N GLU A 13 1.21 -12.32 2.37
CA GLU A 13 0.53 -11.72 3.54
C GLU A 13 1.47 -11.54 4.77
N MET A 14 2.44 -12.44 4.95
CA MET A 14 3.41 -12.33 6.04
C MET A 14 4.32 -11.10 5.88
N VAL A 15 4.69 -10.75 4.64
CA VAL A 15 5.52 -9.59 4.33
C VAL A 15 4.74 -8.31 4.59
N LEU A 16 3.49 -8.24 4.10
CA LEU A 16 2.58 -7.12 4.33
C LEU A 16 2.39 -6.85 5.84
N ASN A 17 2.06 -7.88 6.62
CA ASN A 17 1.89 -7.76 8.08
C ASN A 17 3.18 -7.28 8.78
N SER A 18 4.34 -7.75 8.32
CA SER A 18 5.64 -7.35 8.87
C SER A 18 5.94 -5.87 8.55
N LEU A 19 5.68 -5.43 7.32
CA LEU A 19 5.83 -4.04 6.90
C LEU A 19 4.89 -3.13 7.70
N GLU A 20 3.62 -3.50 7.82
CA GLU A 20 2.63 -2.74 8.58
C GLU A 20 3.07 -2.57 10.05
N MET A 21 3.50 -3.65 10.70
CA MET A 21 3.97 -3.60 12.09
C MET A 21 5.18 -2.68 12.25
N GLN A 22 6.18 -2.78 11.36
CA GLN A 22 7.38 -1.95 11.41
C GLN A 22 7.05 -0.47 11.16
N LEU A 23 6.18 -0.18 10.20
CA LEU A 23 5.75 1.19 9.90
C LEU A 23 4.96 1.79 11.05
N LYS A 24 4.00 1.04 11.62
CA LYS A 24 3.24 1.47 12.81
C LYS A 24 4.14 1.68 14.03
N GLU A 25 5.14 0.83 14.24
CA GLU A 25 6.10 1.01 15.35
C GLU A 25 6.91 2.31 15.20
N GLN A 26 7.30 2.69 13.99
CA GLN A 26 8.12 3.88 13.75
C GLN A 26 7.30 5.17 13.63
N PHE A 27 6.12 5.12 13.01
CA PHE A 27 5.34 6.31 12.65
C PHE A 27 4.01 6.44 13.39
N GLY A 28 3.55 5.40 14.10
CA GLY A 28 2.31 5.41 14.85
C GLY A 28 1.10 5.74 13.97
N ASP A 29 0.15 6.51 14.51
CA ASP A 29 -1.08 6.90 13.81
C ASP A 29 -0.89 8.16 12.93
N LYS A 30 0.34 8.47 12.52
CA LYS A 30 0.63 9.63 11.66
C LYS A 30 0.13 9.44 10.24
N TYR A 31 0.09 8.20 9.77
CA TYR A 31 -0.34 7.81 8.43
C TYR A 31 -1.39 6.70 8.54
N ILE A 32 -2.19 6.57 7.50
CA ILE A 32 -3.02 5.38 7.26
C ILE A 32 -2.13 4.36 6.53
N TYR A 33 -2.32 3.08 6.84
CA TYR A 33 -1.56 1.99 6.24
C TYR A 33 -2.54 1.09 5.50
N GLU A 34 -2.39 1.01 4.19
CA GLU A 34 -3.18 0.14 3.34
C GLU A 34 -2.30 -0.98 2.79
N LEU A 35 -2.90 -2.16 2.62
CA LEU A 35 -2.21 -3.38 2.20
C LEU A 35 -2.95 -4.00 1.01
N ALA A 36 -2.22 -4.41 -0.02
CA ALA A 36 -2.74 -5.09 -1.19
C ALA A 36 -1.90 -6.32 -1.53
N GLU A 37 -2.55 -7.41 -1.98
CA GLU A 37 -1.85 -8.66 -2.32
C GLU A 37 -1.44 -8.74 -3.79
N ASN A 38 -1.91 -7.80 -4.61
CA ASN A 38 -1.60 -7.72 -6.04
C ASN A 38 -1.88 -6.30 -6.57
N ALA A 39 -1.52 -6.06 -7.83
CA ALA A 39 -1.67 -4.76 -8.46
C ALA A 39 -3.13 -4.35 -8.70
N GLU A 40 -4.05 -5.31 -8.94
CA GLU A 40 -5.46 -5.01 -9.19
C GLU A 40 -6.11 -4.47 -7.92
N ASP A 41 -5.91 -5.15 -6.79
CA ASP A 41 -6.37 -4.69 -5.47
C ASP A 41 -5.73 -3.34 -5.10
N ALA A 42 -4.44 -3.15 -5.38
CA ALA A 42 -3.74 -1.90 -5.10
C ALA A 42 -4.33 -0.72 -5.89
N LEU A 43 -4.70 -0.94 -7.16
CA LEU A 43 -5.34 0.09 -7.99
C LEU A 43 -6.74 0.42 -7.48
N GLU A 44 -7.53 -0.57 -7.06
CA GLU A 44 -8.86 -0.35 -6.46
C GLU A 44 -8.75 0.52 -5.20
N ILE A 45 -7.79 0.21 -4.31
CA ILE A 45 -7.52 1.04 -3.12
C ILE A 45 -7.12 2.47 -3.51
N ILE A 46 -6.24 2.64 -4.52
CA ILE A 46 -5.83 3.98 -4.96
C ILE A 46 -7.02 4.78 -5.50
N GLU A 47 -7.91 4.15 -6.27
CA GLU A 47 -9.12 4.78 -6.79
C GLU A 47 -10.06 5.21 -5.65
N GLU A 48 -10.31 4.33 -4.66
CA GLU A 48 -11.11 4.65 -3.48
C GLU A 48 -10.52 5.83 -2.69
N LEU A 49 -9.20 5.84 -2.48
CA LEU A 49 -8.52 6.91 -1.75
C LEU A 49 -8.59 8.25 -2.50
N ASP A 50 -8.47 8.24 -3.83
CA ASP A 50 -8.63 9.46 -4.66
C ASP A 50 -10.06 10.00 -4.57
N GLU A 51 -11.07 9.12 -4.60
CA GLU A 51 -12.49 9.50 -4.43
C GLU A 51 -12.76 10.11 -3.05
N GLU A 52 -12.08 9.63 -2.01
CA GLU A 52 -12.16 10.16 -0.65
C GLU A 52 -11.34 11.45 -0.43
N GLY A 53 -10.48 11.82 -1.40
CA GLY A 53 -9.57 12.96 -1.31
C GLY A 53 -8.39 12.71 -0.35
N THR A 54 -8.03 11.45 -0.16
CA THR A 54 -6.93 10.96 0.66
C THR A 54 -5.69 10.76 -0.21
N GLU A 55 -4.54 11.28 0.21
CA GLU A 55 -3.32 11.27 -0.61
C GLU A 55 -2.46 10.05 -0.32
N VAL A 56 -2.15 9.25 -1.35
CA VAL A 56 -1.12 8.20 -1.26
C VAL A 56 0.27 8.84 -1.33
N LEU A 57 0.99 8.83 -0.21
CA LEU A 57 2.30 9.47 -0.08
C LEU A 57 3.41 8.58 -0.65
N ILE A 58 3.35 7.29 -0.35
CA ILE A 58 4.37 6.29 -0.67
C ILE A 58 3.68 4.99 -1.04
N ILE A 59 4.19 4.33 -2.08
CA ILE A 59 3.87 2.94 -2.42
C ILE A 59 5.15 2.11 -2.26
N VAL A 60 5.06 1.01 -1.53
CA VAL A 60 6.10 0.00 -1.41
C VAL A 60 5.57 -1.27 -2.07
N SER A 61 6.14 -1.68 -3.21
CA SER A 61 5.66 -2.82 -3.98
C SER A 61 6.76 -3.86 -4.19
N ASP A 62 6.44 -5.14 -4.06
CA ASP A 62 7.31 -6.21 -4.55
C ASP A 62 7.36 -6.23 -6.08
N TRP A 63 8.54 -6.54 -6.62
CA TRP A 63 8.73 -6.62 -8.06
C TRP A 63 8.10 -7.89 -8.65
N LEU A 64 8.13 -9.01 -7.92
CA LEU A 64 7.77 -10.32 -8.42
C LEU A 64 6.37 -10.75 -7.95
N MET A 65 5.36 -10.01 -8.40
CA MET A 65 3.97 -10.40 -8.15
C MET A 65 3.40 -11.27 -9.30
N PRO A 66 2.52 -12.24 -9.01
CA PRO A 66 1.73 -12.94 -10.02
C PRO A 66 0.83 -11.99 -10.81
N GLY A 67 0.74 -12.19 -12.13
CA GLY A 67 -0.05 -11.31 -12.99
C GLY A 67 0.75 -10.07 -13.40
N ILE A 68 0.45 -8.93 -12.80
CA ILE A 68 1.12 -7.64 -13.07
C ILE A 68 2.30 -7.50 -12.12
N LYS A 69 3.48 -7.24 -12.69
CA LYS A 69 4.70 -7.03 -11.90
C LYS A 69 4.73 -5.63 -11.30
N GLY A 70 5.47 -5.45 -10.20
CA GLY A 70 5.59 -4.16 -9.53
C GLY A 70 6.14 -3.04 -10.43
N ASP A 71 7.01 -3.35 -11.40
CA ASP A 71 7.55 -2.37 -12.35
C ASP A 71 6.58 -1.99 -13.48
N GLU A 72 5.56 -2.81 -13.72
CA GLU A 72 4.45 -2.49 -14.64
C GLU A 72 3.31 -1.77 -13.93
N PHE A 73 3.15 -2.02 -12.62
CA PHE A 73 2.16 -1.40 -11.75
C PHE A 73 2.49 0.06 -11.41
N LEU A 74 3.75 0.37 -11.09
CA LEU A 74 4.23 1.71 -10.70
C LEU A 74 4.51 2.64 -11.88
#